data_AF-A0A7S0YXM4-F1
#
_entry.id   AF-A0A7S0YXM4-F1
#
_cell.length_a   1.000
_cell.length_b   1.000
_cell.length_c   1.000
_cell.angle_alpha   90.00
_cell.angle_beta   90.00
_cell.angle_gamma   90.00
#
_symmetry.space_group_name_H-M   'P 1'
#
loop_
_entity.id
_entity.type
_entity.pdbx_description
1 polymer ?
#
loop_
_entity_poly.entity_id
_entity_poly.type
_entity_poly.pdbx_seq_one_letter_code
_entity_poly.pdbx_strand_id
1 'polypeptide(L)'
;AGGMGGWIALIRVAACAVAAAVALKRDVAYRQRVEGWNSILGMDITGDTLDLRHPTGASCSVKKHGAHVCSWNPAGESEVMYMSDMAKFGENDAIRGGIPICFPQFGPRGDLPQHGFMRKSNDWVLSSQFTSKAGDMVLTFKHTDTEATRGSAWPHPFECEYEVRLNQETLTTKLRVRNTGEGDFTFTCALHTYFRVGEA
;
A
#
# COMPACT_ATOMS: atom_id res chain seq x y z
N ALA A 1 -20.84 -9.78 29.01
CA ALA A 1 -19.53 -9.28 28.53
C ALA A 1 -19.37 -9.73 27.08
N GLY A 2 -19.82 -8.90 26.13
CA GLY A 2 -19.84 -9.22 24.70
C GLY A 2 -18.63 -8.61 24.01
N GLY A 3 -17.84 -9.44 23.33
CA GLY A 3 -16.71 -8.99 22.52
C GLY A 3 -17.18 -8.25 21.27
N MET A 4 -16.70 -7.01 21.09
CA MET A 4 -16.95 -6.22 19.90
C MET A 4 -16.00 -6.67 18.78
N GLY A 5 -16.58 -7.27 17.74
CA GLY A 5 -15.87 -7.58 16.50
C GLY A 5 -15.62 -6.30 15.71
N GLY A 6 -14.35 -6.00 15.41
CA GLY A 6 -13.98 -4.89 14.56
C GLY A 6 -14.38 -5.12 13.11
N TRP A 7 -15.02 -4.14 12.48
CA TRP A 7 -15.37 -4.17 11.07
C TRP A 7 -14.11 -3.98 10.20
N ILE A 8 -13.92 -4.86 9.22
CA ILE A 8 -12.81 -4.78 8.25
C ILE A 8 -13.42 -4.40 6.89
N ALA A 9 -13.13 -3.20 6.39
CA ALA A 9 -13.36 -2.88 4.98
C ALA A 9 -12.22 -3.46 4.14
N LEU A 10 -12.56 -4.30 3.15
CA LEU A 10 -11.61 -4.91 2.23
C LEU A 10 -11.80 -4.32 0.83
N ILE A 11 -10.85 -3.51 0.36
CA ILE A 11 -10.83 -3.10 -1.05
C ILE A 11 -9.79 -3.94 -1.77
N ARG A 12 -10.24 -4.80 -2.68
CA ARG A 12 -9.39 -5.54 -3.63
C ARG A 12 -9.56 -4.88 -4.98
N VAL A 13 -8.50 -4.30 -5.53
CA VAL A 13 -8.44 -3.98 -6.95
C VAL A 13 -7.52 -5.04 -7.57
N ALA A 14 -8.13 -6.03 -8.20
CA ALA A 14 -7.41 -6.96 -9.06
C ALA A 14 -7.47 -6.39 -10.49
N ALA A 15 -6.32 -6.12 -11.10
CA ALA A 15 -6.26 -6.08 -12.55
C ALA A 15 -6.44 -7.53 -13.04
N CYS A 16 -7.52 -7.77 -13.78
CA CYS A 16 -8.14 -9.06 -14.14
C CYS A 16 -9.12 -9.65 -13.10
N ALA A 17 -10.27 -10.13 -13.61
CA ALA A 17 -11.59 -10.11 -12.98
C ALA A 17 -11.94 -11.26 -11.99
N VAL A 18 -13.07 -11.02 -11.28
CA VAL A 18 -13.93 -11.90 -10.45
C VAL A 18 -13.52 -12.11 -8.99
N ALA A 19 -14.39 -11.60 -8.11
CA ALA A 19 -14.30 -11.68 -6.66
C ALA A 19 -14.67 -13.07 -6.11
N ALA A 20 -13.89 -13.54 -5.14
CA ALA A 20 -14.32 -14.52 -4.15
C ALA A 20 -13.73 -14.17 -2.77
N ALA A 21 -14.61 -14.03 -1.78
CA ALA A 21 -14.24 -13.88 -0.37
C ALA A 21 -14.01 -15.27 0.22
N VAL A 22 -12.83 -15.48 0.80
CA VAL A 22 -12.54 -16.66 1.63
C VAL A 22 -11.97 -16.15 2.94
N ALA A 23 -12.62 -16.51 4.04
CA ALA A 23 -12.12 -16.32 5.39
C ALA A 23 -11.11 -17.43 5.70
N LEU A 24 -9.89 -17.06 6.12
CA LEU A 24 -8.93 -18.01 6.68
C LEU A 24 -8.51 -17.52 8.07
N LYS A 25 -8.57 -18.46 9.02
CA LYS A 25 -8.10 -18.30 10.40
C LYS A 25 -6.57 -18.11 10.39
N ARG A 26 -6.12 -17.25 11.30
CA ARG A 26 -4.70 -16.94 11.56
C ARG A 26 -3.98 -18.17 12.08
N ASP A 27 -2.78 -18.42 11.55
CA ASP A 27 -1.69 -18.97 12.36
C ASP A 27 -0.55 -17.94 12.43
N VAL A 28 -0.10 -17.71 13.66
CA VAL A 28 0.93 -16.77 14.06
C VAL A 28 2.26 -17.50 14.08
N ALA A 29 3.26 -16.93 13.39
CA ALA A 29 4.64 -16.70 13.88
C ALA A 29 5.66 -16.84 12.76
N TYR A 30 6.38 -15.75 12.47
CA TYR A 30 7.85 -15.74 12.54
C TYR A 30 8.33 -14.28 12.50
N ARG A 31 8.85 -13.80 13.62
CA ARG A 31 9.61 -12.54 13.72
C ARG A 31 11.08 -12.90 13.64
N GLN A 32 11.82 -12.39 12.65
CA GLN A 32 13.26 -12.15 12.84
C GLN A 32 13.75 -10.88 12.13
N ARG A 33 14.80 -10.38 12.76
CA ARG A 33 15.54 -9.12 12.70
C ARG A 33 16.05 -8.78 11.29
N VAL A 34 15.89 -7.51 10.92
CA VAL A 34 16.29 -6.92 9.64
C VAL A 34 17.68 -6.33 9.82
N GLU A 35 18.67 -6.90 9.13
CA GLU A 35 19.87 -6.22 8.58
C GLU A 35 20.78 -7.28 7.94
N GLY A 36 21.09 -7.11 6.64
CA GLY A 36 22.15 -7.87 5.95
C GLY A 36 21.75 -8.95 4.94
N TRP A 37 20.46 -9.23 4.70
CA TRP A 37 20.02 -10.34 3.82
C TRP A 37 19.41 -9.95 2.47
N ASN A 38 19.29 -8.65 2.19
CA ASN A 38 18.42 -8.12 1.12
C ASN A 38 18.91 -8.46 -0.31
N SER A 39 20.22 -8.50 -0.56
CA SER A 39 20.75 -8.70 -1.92
C SER A 39 20.59 -10.12 -2.49
N ILE A 40 20.34 -11.13 -1.64
CA ILE A 40 20.26 -12.54 -2.07
C ILE A 40 18.82 -12.93 -2.49
N LEU A 41 17.81 -12.14 -2.12
CA LEU A 41 16.39 -12.47 -2.34
C LEU A 41 15.66 -11.52 -3.31
N GLY A 42 16.40 -10.70 -4.06
CA GLY A 42 15.82 -9.81 -5.08
C GLY A 42 15.02 -8.62 -4.53
N MET A 43 15.16 -8.32 -3.23
CA MET A 43 14.64 -7.09 -2.62
C MET A 43 15.80 -6.14 -2.40
N ASP A 44 15.85 -5.03 -3.13
CA ASP A 44 16.82 -3.97 -2.84
C ASP A 44 16.14 -2.85 -2.05
N ILE A 45 16.76 -2.48 -0.92
CA ILE A 45 16.30 -1.36 -0.09
C ILE A 45 17.33 -0.25 -0.30
N THR A 46 17.09 0.59 -1.30
CA THR A 46 17.94 1.74 -1.60
C THR A 46 17.25 3.02 -1.10
N GLY A 47 17.76 3.58 -0.01
CA GLY A 47 17.21 4.79 0.60
C GLY A 47 15.71 4.68 0.92
N ASP A 48 14.88 5.48 0.24
CA ASP A 48 13.43 5.58 0.44
C ASP A 48 12.58 4.73 -0.51
N THR A 49 13.21 3.86 -1.30
CA THR A 49 12.53 2.96 -2.26
C THR A 49 12.79 1.51 -1.91
N LEU A 50 11.76 0.68 -2.10
CA LEU A 50 11.81 -0.77 -2.00
C LEU A 50 11.56 -1.34 -3.38
N ASP A 51 12.58 -1.97 -3.95
CA ASP A 51 12.50 -2.61 -5.26
C ASP A 51 12.32 -4.12 -5.10
N LEU A 52 11.25 -4.64 -5.70
CA LEU A 52 10.89 -6.05 -5.75
C LEU A 52 11.27 -6.61 -7.11
N ARG A 53 12.00 -7.73 -7.13
CA ARG A 53 12.35 -8.46 -8.36
C ARG A 53 12.04 -9.95 -8.20
N HIS A 54 11.06 -10.41 -8.96
CA HIS A 54 10.73 -11.82 -9.08
C HIS A 54 11.78 -12.53 -9.97
N PRO A 55 12.13 -13.80 -9.72
CA PRO A 55 13.08 -14.56 -10.54
C PRO A 55 12.72 -14.69 -12.02
N THR A 56 11.45 -14.51 -12.37
CA THR A 56 10.97 -14.52 -13.76
C THR A 56 11.23 -13.20 -14.50
N GLY A 57 11.75 -12.18 -13.81
CA GLY A 57 11.97 -10.84 -14.35
C GLY A 57 10.86 -9.83 -14.05
N ALA A 58 9.74 -10.25 -13.46
CA ALA A 58 8.73 -9.31 -12.99
C ALA A 58 9.31 -8.39 -11.90
N SER A 59 8.96 -7.11 -11.90
CA SER A 59 9.46 -6.15 -10.92
C SER A 59 8.45 -5.08 -10.54
N CYS A 60 8.62 -4.50 -9.35
CA CYS A 60 7.77 -3.43 -8.82
C CYS A 60 8.62 -2.54 -7.90
N SER A 61 8.39 -1.23 -7.92
CA SER A 61 9.02 -0.30 -6.96
C SER A 61 7.97 0.36 -6.07
N VAL A 62 8.32 0.49 -4.78
CA VAL A 62 7.44 1.11 -3.78
C VAL A 62 8.23 2.16 -3.00
N LYS A 63 7.77 3.40 -2.99
CA LYS A 63 8.31 4.45 -2.10
C LYS A 63 7.76 4.27 -0.70
N LYS A 64 8.60 4.48 0.31
CA LYS A 64 8.17 4.51 1.73
C LYS A 64 7.19 5.67 1.97
N HIS A 65 7.47 6.83 1.38
CA HIS A 65 6.54 7.96 1.35
C HIS A 65 5.20 7.54 0.75
N GLY A 66 4.14 7.65 1.55
CA GLY A 66 2.78 7.26 1.16
C GLY A 66 2.56 5.76 0.91
N ALA A 67 3.54 4.90 1.24
CA ALA A 67 3.57 3.49 0.80
C ALA A 67 3.23 3.35 -0.70
N HIS A 68 3.83 4.21 -1.52
CA HIS A 68 3.36 4.51 -2.86
C HIS A 68 4.01 3.60 -3.90
N VAL A 69 3.20 2.77 -4.57
CA VAL A 69 3.68 1.96 -5.71
C VAL A 69 3.94 2.89 -6.89
N CYS A 70 5.17 2.88 -7.41
CA CYS A 70 5.60 3.77 -8.51
C CYS A 70 5.76 3.05 -9.86
N SER A 71 6.13 1.77 -9.85
CA SER A 71 6.31 0.98 -11.08
C SER A 71 5.79 -0.43 -10.93
N TRP A 72 5.42 -1.04 -12.06
CA TRP A 72 5.19 -2.47 -12.17
C TRP A 72 5.46 -2.95 -13.60
N ASN A 73 6.38 -3.88 -13.73
CA ASN A 73 6.69 -4.60 -14.97
C ASN A 73 6.40 -6.09 -14.73
N PRO A 74 5.35 -6.67 -15.36
CA PRO A 74 5.21 -8.12 -15.42
C PRO A 74 6.41 -8.75 -16.13
N ALA A 75 6.61 -10.06 -15.93
CA ALA A 75 7.74 -10.77 -16.54
C ALA A 75 7.67 -10.69 -18.08
N GLY A 76 8.69 -10.12 -18.70
CA GLY A 76 8.78 -9.97 -20.16
C GLY A 76 7.92 -8.86 -20.76
N GLU A 77 7.20 -8.09 -19.94
CA GLU A 77 6.27 -7.05 -20.38
C GLU A 77 6.77 -5.63 -20.08
N SER A 78 6.17 -4.65 -20.75
CA SER A 78 6.47 -3.24 -20.53
C SER A 78 5.90 -2.70 -19.21
N GLU A 79 6.35 -1.50 -18.82
CA GLU A 79 5.84 -0.78 -17.65
C GLU A 79 4.33 -0.56 -17.73
N VAL A 80 3.61 -0.97 -16.67
CA VAL A 80 2.16 -0.86 -16.57
C VAL A 80 1.73 0.44 -15.88
N MET A 81 2.57 0.99 -15.00
CA MET A 81 2.25 2.20 -14.25
C MET A 81 2.64 3.47 -15.03
N TYR A 82 1.73 4.44 -15.02
CA TYR A 82 2.05 5.79 -15.46
C TYR A 82 2.56 6.60 -14.26
N MET A 83 3.71 7.25 -14.46
CA MET A 83 4.26 8.27 -13.57
C MET A 83 4.36 9.58 -14.35
N SER A 84 3.96 10.69 -13.72
CA SER A 84 4.11 12.01 -14.36
C SER A 84 5.57 12.43 -14.38
N ASP A 85 6.04 13.02 -15.48
CA ASP A 85 7.38 13.62 -15.56
C ASP A 85 7.58 14.77 -14.55
N MET A 86 6.48 15.34 -14.07
CA MET A 86 6.46 16.39 -13.05
C MET A 86 6.24 15.84 -11.64
N ALA A 87 6.34 14.53 -11.44
CA ALA A 87 6.23 13.92 -10.13
C ALA A 87 7.37 14.43 -9.23
N LYS A 88 6.99 15.03 -8.10
CA LYS A 88 7.93 15.44 -7.06
C LYS A 88 7.99 14.35 -6.00
N PHE A 89 9.19 14.10 -5.49
CA PHE A 89 9.46 13.14 -4.42
C PHE A 89 9.89 13.89 -3.15
N GLY A 90 9.10 14.88 -2.74
CA GLY A 90 9.35 15.69 -1.55
C GLY A 90 8.59 15.16 -0.33
N GLU A 91 9.09 15.44 0.86
CA GLU A 91 8.60 14.86 2.12
C GLU A 91 7.12 15.12 2.45
N ASN A 92 6.44 16.06 1.77
CA ASN A 92 5.05 16.42 2.05
C ASN A 92 4.16 16.51 0.79
N ASP A 93 4.69 16.21 -0.38
CA ASP A 93 3.97 16.33 -1.65
C ASP A 93 3.44 14.97 -2.11
N ALA A 94 2.17 14.93 -2.54
CA ALA A 94 1.61 13.73 -3.13
C ALA A 94 2.32 13.41 -4.45
N ILE A 95 2.80 12.18 -4.59
CA ILE A 95 3.41 11.68 -5.82
C ILE A 95 2.34 11.55 -6.92
N ARG A 96 2.64 12.08 -8.12
CA ARG A 96 1.73 12.07 -9.28
C ARG A 96 1.98 10.85 -10.17
N GLY A 97 1.04 9.92 -10.19
CA GLY A 97 1.13 8.65 -10.91
C GLY A 97 1.19 7.45 -9.96
N GLY A 98 1.38 6.24 -10.49
CA GLY A 98 1.48 5.02 -9.71
C GLY A 98 0.17 4.70 -8.98
N ILE A 99 0.25 4.33 -7.69
CA ILE A 99 -0.92 4.02 -6.85
C ILE A 99 -0.92 4.86 -5.56
N PRO A 100 -1.38 6.13 -5.61
CA PRO A 100 -1.62 6.93 -4.41
C PRO A 100 -2.74 6.33 -3.55
N ILE A 101 -2.53 6.30 -2.23
CA ILE A 101 -3.53 5.89 -1.24
C ILE A 101 -4.37 7.11 -0.81
N CYS A 102 -5.64 7.16 -1.23
CA CYS A 102 -6.59 8.18 -0.79
C CYS A 102 -7.28 7.71 0.48
N PHE A 103 -7.01 8.34 1.63
CA PHE A 103 -7.66 8.04 2.91
C PHE A 103 -7.41 9.20 3.89
N PRO A 104 -8.38 9.54 4.76
CA PRO A 104 -9.75 9.01 4.90
C PRO A 104 -10.79 9.73 4.03
N GLN A 105 -10.33 10.49 3.03
CA GLN A 105 -11.18 11.23 2.09
C GLN A 105 -10.80 10.89 0.65
N PHE A 106 -11.79 10.71 -0.21
CA PHE A 106 -11.61 10.66 -1.66
C PHE A 106 -12.12 11.94 -2.32
N GLY A 107 -11.29 12.55 -3.16
CA GLY A 107 -11.59 13.82 -3.82
C GLY A 107 -11.65 15.00 -2.84
N PRO A 108 -12.28 16.11 -3.24
CA PRO A 108 -12.39 17.33 -2.45
C PRO A 108 -13.69 17.39 -1.61
N ARG A 109 -14.30 16.24 -1.29
CA ARG A 109 -15.70 16.18 -0.80
C ARG A 109 -15.88 16.40 0.71
N GLY A 110 -14.83 16.73 1.45
CA GLY A 110 -14.90 17.00 2.89
C GLY A 110 -13.78 17.94 3.34
N ASP A 111 -13.66 18.11 4.64
CA ASP A 111 -12.84 19.18 5.26
C ASP A 111 -11.34 18.87 5.31
N LEU A 112 -10.93 17.69 4.83
CA LEU A 112 -9.53 17.35 4.68
C LEU A 112 -8.96 17.87 3.36
N PRO A 113 -7.63 18.02 3.24
CA PRO A 113 -6.97 18.20 1.95
C PRO A 113 -7.45 17.16 0.93
N GLN A 114 -7.49 17.53 -0.34
CA GLN A 114 -7.95 16.64 -1.40
C GLN A 114 -7.26 15.27 -1.33
N HIS A 115 -8.06 14.20 -1.30
CA HIS A 115 -7.64 12.80 -1.13
C HIS A 115 -7.05 12.42 0.24
N GLY A 116 -7.27 13.24 1.26
CA GLY A 116 -6.81 12.99 2.63
C GLY A 116 -5.30 13.16 2.80
N PHE A 117 -4.73 12.43 3.75
CA PHE A 117 -3.35 12.62 4.19
C PHE A 117 -2.43 11.43 3.93
N MET A 118 -2.95 10.21 3.68
CA MET A 118 -2.12 9.00 3.59
C MET A 118 -1.06 9.04 2.49
N ARG A 119 -1.42 9.51 1.29
CA ARG A 119 -0.51 9.64 0.15
C ARG A 119 0.64 10.64 0.33
N LYS A 120 0.65 11.41 1.43
CA LYS A 120 1.66 12.42 1.75
C LYS A 120 2.45 12.10 3.02
N SER A 121 2.14 10.97 3.69
CA SER A 121 2.72 10.66 5.00
C SER A 121 4.04 9.91 4.86
N ASN A 122 4.99 10.26 5.71
CA ASN A 122 6.24 9.50 5.92
C ASN A 122 6.14 8.50 7.08
N ASP A 123 4.99 8.40 7.76
CA ASP A 123 4.85 7.54 8.95
C ASP A 123 4.43 6.10 8.60
N TRP A 124 4.39 5.76 7.30
CA TRP A 124 4.22 4.37 6.88
C TRP A 124 5.44 3.54 7.27
N VAL A 125 5.21 2.51 8.06
CA VAL A 125 6.27 1.59 8.51
C VAL A 125 6.16 0.28 7.73
N LEU A 126 7.25 -0.16 7.11
CA LEU A 126 7.35 -1.53 6.59
C LEU A 126 7.34 -2.50 7.77
N SER A 127 6.20 -3.14 8.01
CA SER A 127 5.96 -3.99 9.17
C SER A 127 6.31 -5.46 8.93
N SER A 128 6.29 -5.90 7.67
CA SER A 128 6.63 -7.26 7.27
C SER A 128 7.05 -7.30 5.80
N GLN A 129 7.97 -8.21 5.49
CA GLN A 129 8.35 -8.61 4.15
C GLN A 129 8.41 -10.13 4.08
N PHE A 130 8.00 -10.70 2.95
CA PHE A 130 8.01 -12.14 2.73
C PHE A 130 8.38 -12.44 1.28
N THR A 131 9.20 -13.47 1.09
CA THR A 131 9.50 -14.04 -0.23
C THR A 131 9.29 -15.55 -0.16
N SER A 132 8.46 -16.08 -1.06
CA SER A 132 8.21 -17.52 -1.15
C SER A 132 9.34 -18.25 -1.87
N LYS A 133 9.37 -19.58 -1.79
CA LYS A 133 10.31 -20.40 -2.57
C LYS A 133 10.17 -20.23 -4.10
N ALA A 134 8.96 -19.91 -4.57
CA ALA A 134 8.69 -19.67 -5.99
C ALA A 134 9.12 -18.25 -6.44
N GLY A 135 9.45 -17.38 -5.50
CA GLY A 135 9.83 -15.99 -5.78
C GLY A 135 8.73 -14.97 -5.48
N ASP A 136 7.47 -15.38 -5.25
CA ASP A 136 6.40 -14.45 -4.86
C ASP A 136 6.81 -13.59 -3.66
N MET A 137 6.60 -12.29 -3.77
CA MET A 137 7.00 -11.31 -2.76
C MET A 137 5.79 -10.58 -2.19
N VAL A 138 5.83 -10.29 -0.88
CA VAL A 138 4.83 -9.49 -0.19
C VAL A 138 5.53 -8.45 0.68
N LEU A 139 5.11 -7.20 0.58
CA LEU A 139 5.42 -6.12 1.51
C LEU A 139 4.15 -5.70 2.24
N THR A 140 4.23 -5.56 3.56
CA THR A 140 3.11 -5.07 4.38
C THR A 140 3.53 -3.82 5.13
N PHE A 141 2.91 -2.70 4.80
CA PHE A 141 3.08 -1.42 5.47
C PHE A 141 1.96 -1.19 6.49
N LYS A 142 2.28 -0.49 7.57
CA LYS A 142 1.32 -0.05 8.57
C LYS A 142 1.44 1.44 8.83
N HIS A 143 0.30 2.06 9.08
CA HIS A 143 0.20 3.45 9.53
C HIS A 143 -0.87 3.53 10.61
N THR A 144 -0.53 4.06 11.77
CA THR A 144 -1.46 4.28 12.89
C THR A 144 -1.65 5.77 13.11
N ASP A 145 -2.74 6.15 13.77
CA ASP A 145 -2.99 7.54 14.09
C ASP A 145 -1.83 8.19 14.87
N THR A 146 -1.46 9.39 14.43
CA THR A 146 -0.47 10.25 15.06
C THR A 146 -1.16 11.44 15.72
N GLU A 147 -0.42 12.25 16.48
CA GLU A 147 -0.95 13.50 17.01
C GLU A 147 -1.44 14.43 15.88
N ALA A 148 -0.70 14.49 14.77
CA ALA A 148 -1.07 15.29 13.61
C ALA A 148 -2.37 14.80 12.95
N THR A 149 -2.57 13.48 12.79
CA THR A 149 -3.82 12.96 12.21
C THR A 149 -4.99 13.16 13.17
N ARG A 150 -4.78 12.96 14.48
CA ARG A 150 -5.79 13.23 15.52
C ARG A 150 -6.14 14.71 15.67
N GLY A 151 -5.22 15.61 15.32
CA GLY A 151 -5.46 17.06 15.27
C GLY A 151 -6.09 17.57 13.97
N SER A 152 -6.42 16.69 13.02
CA SER A 152 -7.05 17.07 11.75
C SER A 152 -8.58 17.19 11.87
N ALA A 153 -9.25 17.54 10.77
CA ALA A 153 -10.71 17.50 10.67
C ALA A 153 -11.32 16.08 10.73
N TRP A 154 -10.48 15.03 10.84
CA TRP A 154 -10.88 13.64 11.04
C TRP A 154 -10.13 13.03 12.24
N PRO A 155 -10.54 13.35 13.49
CA PRO A 155 -9.77 13.13 14.71
C PRO A 155 -9.99 11.73 15.31
N HIS A 156 -9.81 10.67 14.53
CA HIS A 156 -10.09 9.29 14.96
C HIS A 156 -8.82 8.46 15.20
N PRO A 157 -8.83 7.55 16.19
CA PRO A 157 -7.84 6.49 16.28
C PRO A 157 -8.05 5.43 15.17
N PHE A 158 -6.98 5.04 14.49
CA PHE A 158 -7.07 4.02 13.43
C PHE A 158 -5.77 3.25 13.24
N GLU A 159 -5.86 2.11 12.57
CA GLU A 159 -4.72 1.46 11.93
C GLU A 159 -5.06 1.17 10.46
N CYS A 160 -4.19 1.62 9.55
CA CYS A 160 -4.15 1.21 8.16
C CYS A 160 -3.07 0.15 7.96
N GLU A 161 -3.41 -0.91 7.23
CA GLU A 161 -2.46 -1.90 6.74
C GLU A 161 -2.55 -1.96 5.21
N TYR A 162 -1.42 -1.76 4.54
CA TYR A 162 -1.32 -1.79 3.09
C TYR A 162 -0.39 -2.91 2.64
N GLU A 163 -0.92 -3.84 1.87
CA GLU A 163 -0.20 -5.01 1.37
C GLU A 163 0.07 -4.83 -0.13
N VAL A 164 1.32 -4.98 -0.55
CA VAL A 164 1.77 -5.00 -1.95
C VAL A 164 2.35 -6.38 -2.22
N ARG A 165 1.75 -7.12 -3.15
CA ARG A 165 2.16 -8.48 -3.51
C ARG A 165 2.52 -8.55 -4.99
N LEU A 166 3.75 -8.95 -5.26
CA LEU A 166 4.26 -9.21 -6.60
C LEU A 166 4.42 -10.72 -6.80
N ASN A 167 3.82 -11.26 -7.86
CA ASN A 167 4.19 -12.56 -8.41
C ASN A 167 4.62 -12.38 -9.87
N GLN A 168 4.78 -13.49 -10.60
CA GLN A 168 5.22 -13.46 -11.99
C GLN A 168 4.39 -12.56 -12.92
N GLU A 169 3.06 -12.51 -12.74
CA GLU A 169 2.13 -11.92 -13.73
C GLU A 169 1.25 -10.82 -13.16
N THR A 170 1.17 -10.70 -11.83
CA THR A 170 0.22 -9.81 -11.16
C THR A 170 0.89 -9.01 -10.06
N LEU A 171 0.45 -7.76 -9.95
CA LEU A 171 0.62 -6.93 -8.77
C LEU A 171 -0.74 -6.83 -8.06
N THR A 172 -0.83 -7.33 -6.84
CA THR A 172 -2.01 -7.18 -5.99
C THR A 172 -1.73 -6.16 -4.91
N THR A 173 -2.63 -5.18 -4.76
CA THR A 173 -2.57 -4.19 -3.69
C THR A 173 -3.84 -4.24 -2.86
N LYS A 174 -3.70 -4.04 -1.55
CA LYS A 174 -4.82 -4.19 -0.62
C LYS A 174 -4.67 -3.27 0.58
N LEU A 175 -5.65 -2.38 0.75
CA LEU A 175 -5.76 -1.53 1.93
C LEU A 175 -6.79 -2.13 2.90
N ARG A 176 -6.40 -2.25 4.16
CA ARG A 176 -7.29 -2.58 5.28
C ARG A 176 -7.27 -1.42 6.26
N VAL A 177 -8.44 -1.00 6.71
CA VAL A 177 -8.60 0.03 7.74
C VAL A 177 -9.26 -0.60 8.95
N ARG A 178 -8.71 -0.38 10.13
CA ARG A 178 -9.24 -0.82 11.41
C ARG A 178 -9.53 0.40 12.29
N ASN A 179 -10.74 0.45 12.83
CA ASN A 179 -11.07 1.34 13.93
C ASN A 179 -10.44 0.82 15.23
N THR A 180 -9.59 1.62 15.86
CA THR A 180 -8.92 1.29 17.13
C THR A 180 -9.47 2.10 18.30
N GLY A 181 -10.42 3.01 18.04
CA GLY A 181 -11.11 3.78 19.06
C GLY A 181 -12.40 3.11 19.55
N GLU A 182 -13.07 3.78 20.49
CA GLU A 182 -14.34 3.31 21.06
C GLU A 182 -15.57 3.79 20.27
N GLY A 183 -15.44 4.88 19.52
CA GLY A 183 -16.52 5.47 18.73
C GLY A 183 -16.45 5.07 17.25
N ASP A 184 -17.59 5.01 16.60
CA ASP A 184 -17.67 4.80 15.16
C ASP A 184 -17.03 5.95 14.38
N PHE A 185 -16.52 5.64 13.19
CA PHE A 185 -16.08 6.67 12.23
C PHE A 185 -16.58 6.35 10.83
N THR A 186 -16.70 7.39 10.02
CA THR A 186 -16.98 7.29 8.59
C THR A 186 -15.77 7.76 7.80
N PHE A 187 -15.48 7.11 6.68
CA PHE A 187 -14.40 7.49 5.78
C PHE A 187 -14.75 7.12 4.34
N THR A 188 -14.00 7.71 3.41
CA THR A 188 -13.94 7.25 2.02
C THR A 188 -12.50 6.92 1.69
N CYS A 189 -12.29 5.99 0.75
CA CYS A 189 -10.93 5.67 0.31
C CYS A 189 -10.89 5.18 -1.13
N ALA A 190 -9.68 5.25 -1.71
CA ALA A 190 -9.39 4.70 -3.02
C ALA A 190 -7.90 4.36 -3.13
N LEU A 191 -7.60 3.33 -3.91
CA LEU A 191 -6.29 3.11 -4.50
C LEU A 191 -6.31 3.75 -5.90
N HIS A 192 -5.68 4.92 -6.04
CA HIS A 192 -5.91 5.80 -7.18
C HIS A 192 -4.98 5.46 -8.36
N THR A 193 -5.08 4.23 -8.87
CA THR A 193 -4.13 3.67 -9.85
C THR A 193 -4.09 4.45 -11.18
N TYR A 194 -2.89 4.84 -11.59
CA TYR A 194 -2.60 5.44 -12.89
C TYR A 194 -1.98 4.39 -13.81
N PHE A 195 -2.77 3.88 -14.75
CA PHE A 195 -2.27 2.98 -15.77
C PHE A 195 -1.64 3.75 -16.92
N ARG A 196 -0.50 3.26 -17.39
CA ARG A 196 0.06 3.66 -18.67
C ARG A 196 -0.87 3.16 -19.77
N VAL A 197 -1.27 4.06 -20.65
CA VAL A 197 -2.00 3.75 -21.88
C VAL A 197 -1.15 4.21 -23.05
N GLY A 198 -1.08 3.39 -24.10
CA GLY A 198 -0.48 3.79 -25.37
C GLY A 198 -1.40 4.74 -26.12
N GLU A 199 -0.84 5.48 -27.08
CA GLU A 199 -1.63 6.05 -28.18
C GLU A 199 -2.09 4.89 -29.06
N ALA A 200 -3.37 4.87 -29.44
CA ALA A 200 -3.96 3.87 -30.33
C ALA A 200 -3.60 4.14 -31.81
#